data_AF-A0A7J4FYT8-F1
#
_entry.id   AF-A0A7J4FYT8-F1
#
_cell.length_a   1.000
_cell.length_b   1.000
_cell.length_c   1.000
_cell.angle_alpha   90.00
_cell.angle_beta   90.00
_cell.angle_gamma   90.00
#
_symmetry.space_group_name_H-M   'P 1'
#
loop_
_entity.id
_entity.type
_entity.pdbx_description
1 polymer ?
#
loop_
_entity_poly.entity_id
_entity_poly.type
_entity_poly.pdbx_seq_one_letter_code
_entity_poly.pdbx_strand_id
1 'polypeptide(L)'
;FQDLEYSYQLKMKRDYVDTVFNKFKLEVDIEDPIPSPKIWFYRNRMDFPVTGSLDEVLIGLKQLGRWDTVIDLEECFLMSEDAIDILDIVRRHMKRFSIEPYDIIRQKGFLRYVVIREGKFTGDRLLNLVTKSGGFIGLDKLIDDLKGLVTGIVWSINDRLTDVSIGDDIRAVYGRDYLTEEINGLKYYIHPNSFFQTNSYQAVNMVKLARKYSSGGSLLIDVYSGVGLFTYSLMDKYDRILSIEIDKYAIYSSEYVKDWLKAGNVYIINDSAEERLGKIGAKIDTLVVDPPRPGLSKKVKDAILNKDINEILYFSCNPLSFARDIKILMKRYRVSDKIILIDMFPHTPHIELFTRLEPR
;
A
#
# COMPACT_ATOMS: atom_id res chain seq x y z
N PHE A 1 5.08 -13.13 -15.88
CA PHE A 1 5.50 -11.74 -16.13
C PHE A 1 6.98 -11.50 -15.81
N GLN A 2 7.60 -12.15 -14.81
CA GLN A 2 9.07 -12.05 -14.60
C GLN A 2 9.90 -12.61 -15.76
N ASP A 3 9.35 -13.59 -16.47
CA ASP A 3 9.86 -14.25 -17.68
C ASP A 3 9.77 -13.40 -18.97
N LEU A 4 9.25 -12.17 -18.87
CA LEU A 4 9.04 -11.28 -20.01
C LEU A 4 9.97 -10.07 -19.95
N GLU A 5 10.49 -9.67 -21.11
CA GLU A 5 11.17 -8.39 -21.29
C GLU A 5 10.33 -7.22 -20.78
N TYR A 6 10.97 -6.27 -20.09
CA TYR A 6 10.23 -5.23 -19.37
C TYR A 6 9.40 -4.34 -20.29
N SER A 7 9.92 -3.98 -21.46
CA SER A 7 9.17 -3.22 -22.48
C SER A 7 7.91 -3.97 -22.95
N TYR A 8 7.99 -5.30 -23.07
CA TYR A 8 6.85 -6.12 -23.44
C TYR A 8 5.81 -6.19 -22.32
N GLN A 9 6.23 -6.20 -21.05
CA GLN A 9 5.31 -6.08 -19.92
C GLN A 9 4.49 -4.78 -19.97
N LEU A 10 5.14 -3.64 -20.23
CA LEU A 10 4.45 -2.34 -20.35
C LEU A 10 3.43 -2.35 -21.48
N LYS A 11 3.82 -2.88 -22.66
CA LYS A 11 2.92 -3.05 -23.80
C LYS A 11 1.70 -3.91 -23.42
N MET A 12 1.90 -5.08 -22.80
CA MET A 12 0.79 -5.96 -22.40
C MET A 12 -0.17 -5.27 -21.41
N LYS A 13 0.35 -4.46 -20.48
CA LYS A 13 -0.49 -3.71 -19.54
C LYS A 13 -1.28 -2.61 -20.26
N ARG A 14 -0.66 -1.91 -21.21
CA ARG A 14 -1.33 -0.90 -22.06
C ARG A 14 -2.46 -1.53 -22.89
N ASP A 15 -2.19 -2.66 -23.54
CA ASP A 15 -3.16 -3.43 -24.35
C ASP A 15 -4.33 -3.94 -23.50
N TYR A 16 -4.07 -4.35 -22.24
CA TYR A 16 -5.13 -4.73 -21.30
C TYR A 16 -6.05 -3.56 -20.97
N VAL A 17 -5.50 -2.38 -20.72
CA VAL A 17 -6.29 -1.17 -20.45
C VAL A 17 -7.14 -0.80 -21.68
N ASP A 18 -6.59 -0.84 -22.90
CA ASP A 18 -7.37 -0.60 -24.13
C ASP A 18 -8.56 -1.56 -24.24
N THR A 19 -8.32 -2.84 -24.01
CA THR A 19 -9.37 -3.87 -24.07
C THR A 19 -10.50 -3.56 -23.09
N VAL A 20 -10.15 -3.15 -21.87
CA VAL A 20 -11.13 -2.77 -20.85
C VAL A 20 -11.90 -1.52 -21.27
N PHE A 21 -11.22 -0.46 -21.72
CA PHE A 21 -11.85 0.80 -22.08
C PHE A 21 -12.78 0.66 -23.29
N ASN A 22 -12.38 -0.14 -24.29
CA ASN A 22 -13.21 -0.50 -25.43
C ASN A 22 -14.48 -1.25 -24.99
N LYS A 23 -14.37 -2.19 -24.04
CA LYS A 23 -15.53 -2.90 -23.48
C LYS A 23 -16.54 -1.94 -22.82
N PHE A 24 -16.06 -0.89 -22.16
CA PHE A 24 -16.91 0.14 -21.56
C PHE A 24 -17.32 1.25 -22.55
N LYS A 25 -16.83 1.21 -23.80
CA LYS A 25 -17.04 2.25 -24.82
C LYS A 25 -16.66 3.63 -24.28
N LEU A 26 -15.45 3.74 -23.72
CA LEU A 26 -14.88 5.00 -23.26
C LEU A 26 -14.03 5.60 -24.38
N GLU A 27 -14.46 6.74 -24.90
CA GLU A 27 -13.73 7.50 -25.92
C GLU A 27 -12.85 8.53 -25.22
N VAL A 28 -11.71 8.07 -24.70
CA VAL A 28 -10.72 8.90 -24.02
C VAL A 28 -9.32 8.46 -24.42
N ASP A 29 -8.40 9.42 -24.51
CA ASP A 29 -7.00 9.14 -24.80
C ASP A 29 -6.31 8.51 -23.60
N ILE A 30 -5.48 7.51 -23.85
CA ILE A 30 -4.70 6.78 -22.83
C ILE A 30 -3.22 6.87 -23.20
N GLU A 31 -2.40 7.34 -22.26
CA GLU A 31 -0.94 7.42 -22.40
C GLU A 31 -0.28 6.05 -22.24
N ASP A 32 0.94 5.94 -22.76
CA ASP A 32 1.80 4.79 -22.46
C ASP A 32 2.15 4.73 -20.96
N PRO A 33 2.36 3.52 -20.40
CA PRO A 33 2.72 3.38 -18.99
C PRO A 33 4.02 4.09 -18.63
N ILE A 34 3.97 4.89 -17.56
CA ILE A 34 5.16 5.42 -16.90
C ILE A 34 5.92 4.22 -16.30
N PRO A 35 7.14 3.91 -16.78
CA PRO A 35 7.92 2.80 -16.26
C PRO A 35 8.30 3.03 -14.81
N SER A 36 8.46 1.94 -14.05
CA SER A 36 9.01 2.01 -12.71
C SER A 36 10.48 2.43 -12.76
N PRO A 37 10.92 3.41 -11.97
CA PRO A 37 12.33 3.79 -11.91
C PRO A 37 13.26 2.65 -11.49
N LYS A 38 12.74 1.68 -10.71
CA LYS A 38 13.39 0.40 -10.41
C LYS A 38 12.42 -0.75 -10.67
N ILE A 39 12.87 -1.77 -11.39
CA ILE A 39 12.06 -2.95 -11.72
C ILE A 39 12.39 -4.15 -10.82
N TRP A 40 13.59 -4.18 -10.26
CA TRP A 40 14.04 -5.13 -9.24
C TRP A 40 14.26 -4.43 -7.91
N PHE A 41 14.10 -5.16 -6.81
CA PHE A 41 14.34 -4.69 -5.43
C PHE A 41 13.54 -3.44 -5.03
N TYR A 42 12.48 -3.12 -5.79
CA TYR A 42 11.68 -1.92 -5.62
C TYR A 42 10.70 -2.02 -4.45
N ARG A 43 10.33 -3.25 -4.07
CA ARG A 43 9.21 -3.51 -3.18
C ARG A 43 9.62 -3.24 -1.75
N ASN A 44 8.82 -2.43 -1.06
CA ASN A 44 9.11 -1.94 0.30
C ASN A 44 8.35 -2.70 1.40
N ARG A 45 7.53 -3.69 1.05
CA ARG A 45 6.86 -4.59 1.99
C ARG A 45 6.76 -5.99 1.39
N MET A 46 7.19 -6.98 2.17
CA MET A 46 7.04 -8.39 1.89
C MET A 46 6.54 -9.13 3.12
N ASP A 47 5.65 -10.09 2.89
CA ASP A 47 4.98 -10.86 3.92
C ASP A 47 5.31 -12.34 3.66
N PHE A 48 6.24 -12.90 4.42
CA PHE A 48 6.75 -14.25 4.21
C PHE A 48 6.07 -15.22 5.19
N PRO A 49 5.11 -16.06 4.76
CA PRO A 49 4.59 -17.14 5.59
C PRO A 49 5.70 -18.09 6.02
N VAL A 50 5.56 -18.59 7.24
CA VAL A 50 6.45 -19.57 7.86
C VAL A 50 5.68 -20.87 8.06
N THR A 51 6.15 -21.96 7.45
CA THR A 51 5.51 -23.28 7.50
C THR A 51 6.55 -24.40 7.53
N GLY A 52 6.12 -25.65 7.43
CA GLY A 52 6.98 -26.84 7.44
C GLY A 52 7.11 -27.47 8.82
N SER A 53 8.32 -27.89 9.18
CA SER A 53 8.64 -28.57 10.45
C SER A 53 9.93 -28.00 11.07
N LEU A 54 10.33 -28.48 12.24
CA LEU A 54 11.61 -28.08 12.85
C LEU A 54 12.83 -28.57 12.04
N ASP A 55 12.71 -29.72 11.37
CA ASP A 55 13.79 -30.24 10.52
C ASP A 55 13.89 -29.43 9.21
N GLU A 56 12.73 -29.01 8.69
CA GLU A 56 12.58 -28.30 7.42
C GLU A 56 11.66 -27.07 7.59
N VAL A 57 12.26 -25.97 8.05
CA VAL A 57 11.58 -24.68 8.20
C VAL A 57 11.53 -23.98 6.84
N LEU A 58 10.33 -23.73 6.32
CA LEU A 58 10.11 -23.06 5.04
C LEU A 58 9.67 -21.61 5.29
N ILE A 59 10.39 -20.64 4.73
CA ILE A 59 10.05 -19.22 4.78
C ILE A 59 10.13 -18.64 3.38
N GLY A 60 9.01 -18.15 2.85
CA GLY A 60 9.03 -17.67 1.48
C GLY A 60 7.69 -17.18 0.97
N LEU A 61 7.28 -17.60 -0.22
CA LEU A 61 6.03 -17.14 -0.84
C LEU A 61 5.08 -18.28 -1.14
N LYS A 62 3.78 -18.00 -1.08
CA LYS A 62 2.78 -18.99 -1.48
C LYS A 62 2.89 -19.31 -2.97
N GLN A 63 2.83 -20.59 -3.29
CA GLN A 63 2.80 -21.03 -4.68
C GLN A 63 1.51 -20.54 -5.36
N LEU A 64 1.63 -20.05 -6.60
CA LEU A 64 0.48 -19.57 -7.36
C LEU A 64 -0.60 -20.66 -7.47
N GLY A 65 -1.83 -20.33 -7.09
CA GLY A 65 -2.96 -21.26 -7.09
C GLY A 65 -3.02 -22.22 -5.88
N ARG A 66 -2.06 -22.14 -4.95
CA ARG A 66 -1.99 -22.98 -3.74
C ARG A 66 -1.86 -22.11 -2.50
N TRP A 67 -2.87 -22.12 -1.65
CA TRP A 67 -2.88 -21.33 -0.42
C TRP A 67 -2.14 -22.03 0.73
N ASP A 68 -1.99 -23.35 0.63
CA ASP A 68 -1.45 -24.28 1.61
C ASP A 68 0.04 -24.62 1.38
N THR A 69 0.61 -24.19 0.25
CA THR A 69 1.99 -24.52 -0.15
C THR A 69 2.84 -23.27 -0.22
N VAL A 70 3.99 -23.29 0.47
CA VAL A 70 5.00 -22.23 0.46
C VAL A 70 6.23 -22.74 -0.27
N ILE A 71 6.73 -21.90 -1.18
CA ILE A 71 8.03 -22.06 -1.83
C ILE A 71 9.04 -21.39 -0.90
N ASP A 72 9.99 -22.16 -0.38
CA ASP A 72 11.10 -21.61 0.41
C ASP A 72 11.97 -20.74 -0.50
N LEU A 73 12.30 -19.55 -0.02
CA LEU A 73 13.06 -18.57 -0.80
C LEU A 73 14.53 -18.55 -0.38
N GLU A 74 15.40 -18.84 -1.34
CA GLU A 74 16.85 -18.60 -1.24
C GLU A 74 17.23 -17.24 -1.87
N GLU A 75 16.36 -16.66 -2.70
CA GLU A 75 16.58 -15.40 -3.40
C GLU A 75 15.27 -14.60 -3.48
N CYS A 76 15.36 -13.26 -3.48
CA CYS A 76 14.19 -12.40 -3.66
C CYS A 76 14.52 -11.16 -4.51
N PHE A 77 14.10 -11.15 -5.78
CA PHE A 77 14.29 -9.98 -6.65
C PHE A 77 13.27 -8.84 -6.42
N LEU A 78 12.37 -8.97 -5.44
CA LEU A 78 11.35 -7.95 -5.14
C LEU A 78 11.81 -6.98 -4.04
N MET A 79 12.48 -7.46 -2.99
CA MET A 79 12.93 -6.68 -1.84
C MET A 79 14.46 -6.76 -1.71
N SER A 80 15.12 -5.86 -0.96
CA SER A 80 16.59 -5.84 -0.90
C SER A 80 17.21 -7.18 -0.49
N GLU A 81 18.48 -7.38 -0.83
CA GLU A 81 19.23 -8.61 -0.53
C GLU A 81 19.23 -8.93 0.98
N ASP A 82 19.29 -7.89 1.83
CA ASP A 82 19.19 -8.03 3.30
C ASP A 82 17.93 -8.79 3.75
N ALA A 83 16.86 -8.82 2.94
CA ALA A 83 15.68 -9.60 3.26
C ALA A 83 15.99 -11.10 3.36
N ILE A 84 16.79 -11.65 2.45
CA ILE A 84 17.18 -13.07 2.47
C ILE A 84 18.06 -13.37 3.67
N ASP A 85 19.02 -12.50 3.98
CA ASP A 85 19.87 -12.63 5.17
C ASP A 85 19.03 -12.69 6.46
N ILE A 86 17.99 -11.84 6.55
CA ILE A 86 17.03 -11.86 7.67
C ILE A 86 16.28 -13.19 7.72
N LEU A 87 15.77 -13.70 6.60
CA LEU A 87 15.07 -14.98 6.58
C LEU A 87 15.98 -16.12 7.04
N ASP A 88 17.23 -16.16 6.62
CA ASP A 88 18.22 -17.18 7.02
C ASP A 88 18.58 -17.12 8.50
N ILE A 89 18.72 -15.91 9.06
CA ILE A 89 18.90 -15.73 10.50
C ILE A 89 17.68 -16.27 11.25
N VAL A 90 16.46 -15.95 10.80
CA VAL A 90 15.23 -16.45 11.42
C VAL A 90 15.14 -17.97 11.32
N ARG A 91 15.40 -18.58 10.15
CA ARG A 91 15.40 -20.05 9.98
C ARG A 91 16.36 -20.73 10.96
N ARG A 92 17.62 -20.27 11.03
CA ARG A 92 18.63 -20.83 11.95
C ARG A 92 18.22 -20.65 13.40
N HIS A 93 17.62 -19.51 13.73
CA HIS A 93 17.13 -19.24 15.08
C HIS A 93 15.99 -20.20 15.46
N MET A 94 15.02 -20.41 14.57
CA MET A 94 13.92 -21.34 14.80
C MET A 94 14.41 -22.75 15.08
N LYS A 95 15.37 -23.25 14.27
CA LYS A 95 15.98 -24.57 14.48
C LYS A 95 16.71 -24.65 15.82
N ARG A 96 17.52 -23.63 16.15
CA ARG A 96 18.32 -23.58 17.39
C ARG A 96 17.48 -23.59 18.66
N PHE A 97 16.33 -22.91 18.66
CA PHE A 97 15.47 -22.75 19.83
C PHE A 97 14.18 -23.58 19.76
N SER A 98 14.10 -24.50 18.79
CA SER A 98 12.93 -25.37 18.56
C SER A 98 11.61 -24.59 18.45
N ILE A 99 11.63 -23.46 17.74
CA ILE A 99 10.43 -22.64 17.50
C ILE A 99 9.65 -23.25 16.34
N GLU A 100 8.43 -23.71 16.62
CA GLU A 100 7.59 -24.36 15.62
C GLU A 100 7.07 -23.36 14.56
N PRO A 101 7.23 -23.68 13.26
CA PRO A 101 6.48 -23.03 12.18
C PRO A 101 4.97 -23.19 12.38
N TYR A 102 4.18 -22.25 11.87
CA TYR A 102 2.73 -22.34 11.96
C TYR A 102 2.15 -23.26 10.87
N ASP A 103 1.43 -24.29 11.30
CA ASP A 103 0.60 -25.14 10.44
C ASP A 103 -0.81 -24.53 10.36
N ILE A 104 -1.13 -23.93 9.21
CA ILE A 104 -2.42 -23.29 8.99
C ILE A 104 -3.60 -24.27 8.99
N ILE A 105 -3.40 -25.51 8.56
CA ILE A 105 -4.45 -26.52 8.47
C ILE A 105 -4.78 -27.02 9.88
N ARG A 106 -3.75 -27.32 10.67
CA ARG A 106 -3.91 -27.80 12.07
C ARG A 106 -4.09 -26.67 13.08
N GLN A 107 -3.82 -25.42 12.70
CA GLN A 107 -3.85 -24.23 13.54
C GLN A 107 -2.94 -24.33 14.77
N LYS A 108 -1.76 -24.93 14.56
CA LYS A 108 -0.73 -25.20 15.57
C LYS A 108 0.60 -24.59 15.17
N GLY A 109 1.54 -24.54 16.12
CA GLY A 109 2.81 -23.86 15.95
C GLY A 109 2.78 -22.40 16.42
N PHE A 110 3.91 -21.72 16.29
CA PHE A 110 4.14 -20.43 16.90
C PHE A 110 4.37 -19.31 15.87
N LEU A 111 5.45 -19.37 15.08
CA LEU A 111 5.78 -18.29 14.14
C LEU A 111 4.96 -18.46 12.85
N ARG A 112 4.15 -17.45 12.51
CA ARG A 112 3.22 -17.46 11.38
C ARG A 112 3.79 -16.74 10.16
N TYR A 113 4.33 -15.55 10.37
CA TYR A 113 4.88 -14.72 9.31
C TYR A 113 6.13 -13.98 9.77
N VAL A 114 7.05 -13.80 8.83
CA VAL A 114 8.10 -12.79 8.88
C VAL A 114 7.69 -11.69 7.90
N VAL A 115 7.34 -10.52 8.40
CA VAL A 115 7.00 -9.37 7.55
C VAL A 115 8.14 -8.38 7.59
N ILE A 116 8.68 -8.04 6.43
CA ILE A 116 9.77 -7.07 6.30
C ILE A 116 9.23 -5.84 5.60
N ARG A 117 9.53 -4.66 6.14
CA ARG A 117 9.29 -3.37 5.48
C ARG A 117 10.58 -2.56 5.39
N GLU A 118 10.72 -1.79 4.31
CA GLU A 118 11.92 -1.02 4.01
C GLU A 118 11.59 0.39 3.54
N GLY A 119 12.16 1.42 4.16
CA GLY A 119 12.15 2.78 3.63
C GLY A 119 13.21 2.89 2.54
N LYS A 120 12.79 2.90 1.28
CA LYS A 120 13.69 2.91 0.13
C LYS A 120 14.51 4.19 0.02
N PHE A 121 14.03 5.29 0.58
CA PHE A 121 14.73 6.58 0.59
C PHE A 121 15.37 6.93 1.95
N THR A 122 15.03 6.19 3.01
CA THR A 122 15.55 6.44 4.37
C THR A 122 16.57 5.40 4.82
N GLY A 123 16.56 4.20 4.22
CA GLY A 123 17.32 3.04 4.69
C GLY A 123 16.72 2.36 5.92
N ASP A 124 15.55 2.84 6.39
CA ASP A 124 14.86 2.20 7.51
C ASP A 124 14.44 0.78 7.16
N ARG A 125 14.56 -0.14 8.11
CA ARG A 125 14.04 -1.50 7.97
C ARG A 125 13.33 -1.93 9.24
N LEU A 126 12.08 -2.35 9.09
CA LEU A 126 11.22 -2.81 10.17
C LEU A 126 10.88 -4.28 9.95
N LEU A 127 11.26 -5.11 10.92
CA LEU A 127 10.90 -6.52 10.96
C LEU A 127 9.68 -6.71 11.86
N ASN A 128 8.67 -7.41 11.39
CA ASN A 128 7.53 -7.82 12.18
C ASN A 128 7.44 -9.35 12.23
N LEU A 129 7.65 -9.89 13.42
CA LEU A 129 7.50 -11.31 13.73
C LEU A 129 6.07 -11.55 14.17
N VAL A 130 5.26 -12.18 13.31
CA VAL A 130 3.85 -12.46 13.60
C VAL A 130 3.72 -13.86 14.14
N THR A 131 3.22 -14.01 15.36
CA THR A 131 3.13 -15.31 16.04
C THR A 131 1.70 -15.60 16.50
N LYS A 132 1.42 -16.86 16.86
CA LYS A 132 0.33 -17.19 17.78
C LYS A 132 0.68 -16.69 19.20
N SER A 133 -0.30 -16.54 20.08
CA SER A 133 -0.06 -16.25 21.50
C SER A 133 0.84 -17.32 22.14
N GLY A 134 1.79 -16.86 22.97
CA GLY A 134 2.77 -17.72 23.61
C GLY A 134 4.01 -16.94 24.05
N GLY A 135 4.95 -17.63 24.70
CA GLY A 135 6.27 -17.09 24.99
C GLY A 135 7.20 -17.19 23.78
N PHE A 136 8.03 -16.17 23.57
CA PHE A 136 9.04 -16.17 22.51
C PHE A 136 10.40 -16.61 23.08
N ILE A 137 10.69 -17.91 22.97
CA ILE A 137 11.95 -18.49 23.44
C ILE A 137 13.11 -17.98 22.55
N GLY A 138 14.19 -17.51 23.18
CA GLY A 138 15.39 -17.06 22.46
C GLY A 138 15.29 -15.65 21.87
N LEU A 139 14.21 -14.90 22.12
CA LEU A 139 13.97 -13.59 21.52
C LEU A 139 15.16 -12.62 21.61
N ASP A 140 15.78 -12.49 22.79
CA ASP A 140 16.94 -11.60 22.96
C ASP A 140 18.10 -11.97 22.03
N LYS A 141 18.33 -13.27 21.82
CA LYS A 141 19.37 -13.75 20.91
C LYS A 141 19.02 -13.50 19.44
N LEU A 142 17.75 -13.68 19.06
CA LEU A 142 17.29 -13.32 17.70
C LEU A 142 17.48 -11.83 17.44
N ILE A 143 17.09 -11.00 18.41
CA ILE A 143 17.26 -9.56 18.37
C ILE A 143 18.74 -9.23 18.16
N ASP A 144 19.66 -9.76 18.98
CA ASP A 144 21.11 -9.54 18.85
C ASP A 144 21.67 -9.91 17.48
N ASP A 145 21.23 -11.05 16.91
CA ASP A 145 21.67 -11.52 15.59
C ASP A 145 21.14 -10.61 14.45
N LEU A 146 20.12 -9.79 14.69
CA LEU A 146 19.47 -8.92 13.69
C LEU A 146 19.78 -7.43 13.83
N LYS A 147 20.32 -6.95 14.96
CA LYS A 147 20.48 -5.49 15.26
C LYS A 147 21.22 -4.67 14.19
N GLY A 148 22.08 -5.31 13.41
CA GLY A 148 22.83 -4.67 12.31
C GLY A 148 22.08 -4.59 10.97
N LEU A 149 21.02 -5.38 10.80
CA LEU A 149 20.23 -5.45 9.56
C LEU A 149 18.92 -4.68 9.65
N VAL A 150 18.42 -4.40 10.87
CA VAL A 150 17.11 -3.77 11.06
C VAL A 150 17.18 -2.58 11.99
N THR A 151 16.33 -1.59 11.74
CA THR A 151 16.18 -0.41 12.61
C THR A 151 15.13 -0.61 13.69
N GLY A 152 14.31 -1.65 13.56
CA GLY A 152 13.25 -1.98 14.50
C GLY A 152 12.76 -3.41 14.32
N ILE A 153 12.39 -4.04 15.44
CA ILE A 153 11.71 -5.34 15.47
C ILE A 153 10.45 -5.17 16.31
N VAL A 154 9.32 -5.51 15.70
CA VAL A 154 8.05 -5.65 16.39
C VAL A 154 7.64 -7.11 16.44
N TRP A 155 7.01 -7.48 17.55
CA TRP A 155 6.40 -8.79 17.74
C TRP A 155 4.88 -8.60 17.77
N SER A 156 4.21 -9.16 16.78
CA SER A 156 2.75 -9.08 16.64
C SER A 156 2.09 -10.42 16.97
N ILE A 157 1.04 -10.40 17.79
CA ILE A 157 0.27 -11.60 18.13
C ILE A 157 -0.98 -11.68 17.25
N ASN A 158 -1.14 -12.80 16.55
CA ASN A 158 -2.30 -13.15 15.74
C ASN A 158 -2.83 -14.54 16.14
N ASP A 159 -3.86 -14.57 16.97
CA ASP A 159 -4.61 -15.78 17.34
C ASP A 159 -5.80 -16.09 16.43
N ARG A 160 -6.03 -15.27 15.41
CA ARG A 160 -7.17 -15.45 14.51
C ARG A 160 -6.99 -16.70 13.66
N LEU A 161 -8.11 -17.33 13.32
CA LEU A 161 -8.14 -18.45 12.37
C LEU A 161 -7.76 -17.98 10.95
N THR A 162 -7.99 -16.70 10.65
CA THR A 162 -7.70 -16.10 9.35
C THR A 162 -6.21 -16.04 9.09
N ASP A 163 -5.86 -16.29 7.83
CA ASP A 163 -4.48 -16.28 7.37
C ASP A 163 -4.01 -14.89 6.97
N VAL A 164 -3.68 -14.10 8.00
CA VAL A 164 -3.26 -12.71 7.84
C VAL A 164 -1.93 -12.45 8.54
N SER A 165 -1.13 -11.60 7.92
CA SER A 165 0.22 -11.19 8.36
C SER A 165 0.19 -9.95 9.27
N ILE A 166 -0.91 -9.74 9.98
CA ILE A 166 -1.10 -8.65 10.95
C ILE A 166 -1.48 -9.23 12.30
N GLY A 167 -1.11 -8.55 13.39
CA GLY A 167 -1.52 -8.90 14.75
C GLY A 167 -2.25 -7.76 15.46
N ASP A 168 -2.97 -8.11 16.52
CA ASP A 168 -3.77 -7.17 17.33
C ASP A 168 -2.98 -6.58 18.51
N ASP A 169 -2.11 -7.39 19.12
CA ASP A 169 -1.14 -6.95 20.13
C ASP A 169 0.23 -6.83 19.45
N ILE A 170 0.78 -5.62 19.43
CA ILE A 170 2.03 -5.29 18.75
C ILE A 170 2.99 -4.73 19.79
N ARG A 171 4.15 -5.36 19.91
CA ARG A 171 5.15 -5.02 20.91
C ARG A 171 6.44 -4.61 20.23
N ALA A 172 6.93 -3.41 20.53
CA ALA A 172 8.29 -3.02 20.18
C ALA A 172 9.26 -3.85 21.02
N VAL A 173 10.04 -4.73 20.40
CA VAL A 173 11.02 -5.57 21.11
C VAL A 173 12.45 -5.11 20.85
N TYR A 174 12.68 -4.35 19.77
CA TYR A 174 13.96 -3.69 19.51
C TYR A 174 13.75 -2.44 18.66
N GLY A 175 14.49 -1.37 18.94
CA GLY A 175 14.50 -0.15 18.12
C GLY A 175 13.13 0.51 18.04
N ARG A 176 12.76 0.96 16.84
CA ARG A 176 11.46 1.61 16.57
C ARG A 176 10.37 0.59 16.26
N ASP A 177 9.13 0.94 16.57
CA ASP A 177 7.92 0.17 16.26
C ASP A 177 7.21 0.61 14.97
N TYR A 178 7.85 1.48 14.20
CA TYR A 178 7.35 2.00 12.93
C TYR A 178 8.48 2.09 11.90
N LEU A 179 8.07 2.15 10.64
CA LEU A 179 8.94 2.44 9.52
C LEU A 179 8.84 3.93 9.20
N THR A 180 9.95 4.56 8.80
CA THR A 180 9.88 5.84 8.09
C THR A 180 10.24 5.70 6.63
N GLU A 181 9.48 6.35 5.77
CA GLU A 181 9.76 6.46 4.34
C GLU A 181 9.69 7.93 3.93
N GLU A 182 10.42 8.31 2.90
CA GLU A 182 10.37 9.65 2.34
C GLU A 182 9.81 9.63 0.93
N ILE A 183 8.73 10.37 0.68
CA ILE A 183 8.17 10.55 -0.67
C ILE A 183 8.16 12.04 -1.00
N ASN A 184 8.88 12.40 -2.07
CA ASN A 184 8.94 13.77 -2.57
C ASN A 184 9.34 14.80 -1.47
N GLY A 185 10.32 14.45 -0.64
CA GLY A 185 10.84 15.29 0.44
C GLY A 185 9.99 15.32 1.71
N LEU A 186 8.88 14.58 1.77
CA LEU A 186 8.03 14.46 2.95
C LEU A 186 8.24 13.10 3.61
N LYS A 187 8.45 13.13 4.93
CA LYS A 187 8.65 11.93 5.74
C LYS A 187 7.32 11.39 6.26
N TYR A 188 7.09 10.10 6.06
CA TYR A 188 5.88 9.39 6.47
C TYR A 188 6.18 8.42 7.62
N TYR A 189 5.34 8.46 8.65
CA TYR A 189 5.25 7.43 9.68
C TYR A 189 4.44 6.28 9.11
N ILE A 190 4.93 5.05 9.19
CA ILE A 190 4.23 3.88 8.67
C ILE A 190 4.16 2.82 9.77
N HIS A 191 2.96 2.66 10.33
CA HIS A 191 2.65 1.61 11.31
C HIS A 191 2.78 0.19 10.72
N PRO A 192 3.18 -0.84 11.49
CA PRO A 192 3.34 -2.23 11.02
C PRO A 192 2.11 -2.81 10.32
N ASN A 193 0.91 -2.40 10.75
CA ASN A 193 -0.37 -2.84 10.19
C ASN A 193 -0.98 -1.88 9.15
N SER A 194 -0.48 -0.65 9.00
CA SER A 194 -1.08 0.29 8.03
C SER A 194 -0.63 -0.02 6.60
N PHE A 195 -1.46 0.33 5.61
CA PHE A 195 -1.07 0.25 4.20
C PHE A 195 -0.13 1.40 3.83
N PHE A 196 0.80 1.12 2.92
CA PHE A 196 1.58 2.10 2.19
C PHE A 196 1.83 1.60 0.77
N GLN A 197 2.05 2.50 -0.19
CA GLN A 197 2.29 2.13 -1.58
C GLN A 197 3.52 1.23 -1.68
N THR A 198 3.39 0.05 -2.29
CA THR A 198 4.43 -0.99 -2.20
C THR A 198 5.72 -0.69 -2.99
N ASN A 199 5.69 0.33 -3.85
CA ASN A 199 6.82 0.79 -4.64
C ASN A 199 7.02 2.30 -4.40
N SER A 200 7.94 2.64 -3.51
CA SER A 200 8.21 4.03 -3.12
C SER A 200 8.62 4.90 -4.31
N TYR A 201 9.35 4.33 -5.28
CA TYR A 201 9.78 5.04 -6.48
C TYR A 201 8.59 5.48 -7.35
N GLN A 202 7.55 4.64 -7.45
CA GLN A 202 6.32 5.00 -8.16
C GLN A 202 5.36 5.85 -7.34
N ALA A 203 5.37 5.72 -6.00
CA ALA A 203 4.62 6.63 -5.13
C ALA A 203 5.09 8.09 -5.32
N VAL A 204 6.38 8.34 -5.58
CA VAL A 204 6.88 9.66 -6.00
C VAL A 204 6.21 10.15 -7.28
N ASN A 205 6.04 9.28 -8.29
CA ASN A 205 5.36 9.65 -9.53
C ASN A 205 3.86 9.92 -9.32
N MET A 206 3.17 9.13 -8.47
CA MET A 206 1.77 9.40 -8.10
C MET A 206 1.62 10.78 -7.46
N VAL A 207 2.49 11.12 -6.49
CA VAL A 207 2.49 12.44 -5.85
C VAL A 207 2.80 13.55 -6.85
N LYS A 208 3.76 13.35 -7.75
CA LYS A 208 4.06 14.33 -8.82
C LYS A 208 2.87 14.56 -9.74
N LEU A 209 2.13 13.51 -10.11
CA LEU A 209 0.90 13.64 -10.90
C LEU A 209 -0.18 14.40 -10.11
N ALA A 210 -0.44 14.01 -8.86
CA ALA A 210 -1.41 14.71 -8.03
C ALA A 210 -1.07 16.20 -7.91
N ARG A 211 0.20 16.54 -7.63
CA ARG A 211 0.68 17.93 -7.58
C ARG A 211 0.61 18.64 -8.93
N LYS A 212 0.86 17.97 -10.04
CA LYS A 212 0.81 18.57 -11.38
C LYS A 212 -0.62 18.95 -11.77
N TYR A 213 -1.58 18.08 -11.48
CA TYR A 213 -2.96 18.21 -11.95
C TYR A 213 -3.89 18.88 -10.93
N SER A 214 -3.51 18.92 -9.65
CA SER A 214 -4.20 19.69 -8.62
C SER A 214 -4.05 21.19 -8.86
N SER A 215 -5.18 21.89 -9.02
CA SER A 215 -5.23 23.35 -9.21
C SER A 215 -5.02 24.16 -7.92
N GLY A 216 -5.22 23.54 -6.75
CA GLY A 216 -5.24 24.26 -5.47
C GLY A 216 -6.60 24.90 -5.20
N GLY A 217 -6.78 25.51 -4.03
CA GLY A 217 -8.03 26.19 -3.69
C GLY A 217 -8.27 26.29 -2.19
N SER A 218 -9.52 26.47 -1.79
CA SER A 218 -9.86 26.57 -0.37
C SER A 218 -10.08 25.20 0.28
N LEU A 219 -10.66 24.23 -0.42
CA LEU A 219 -10.97 22.92 0.15
C LEU A 219 -10.54 21.74 -0.73
N LEU A 220 -9.63 20.93 -0.21
CA LEU A 220 -9.37 19.57 -0.70
C LEU A 220 -10.02 18.54 0.23
N ILE A 221 -10.61 17.50 -0.37
CA ILE A 221 -11.03 16.30 0.34
C ILE A 221 -10.26 15.11 -0.22
N ASP A 222 -9.58 14.37 0.65
CA ASP A 222 -8.88 13.13 0.34
C ASP A 222 -9.66 11.97 1.00
N VAL A 223 -10.34 11.14 0.21
CA VAL A 223 -11.06 9.97 0.71
C VAL A 223 -10.26 8.70 0.45
N TYR A 224 -10.37 7.73 1.36
CA TYR A 224 -9.47 6.57 1.38
C TYR A 224 -8.02 7.01 1.58
N SER A 225 -7.84 8.08 2.37
CA SER A 225 -6.58 8.82 2.44
C SER A 225 -5.40 8.02 3.00
N GLY A 226 -5.67 6.88 3.67
CA GLY A 226 -4.65 6.03 4.25
C GLY A 226 -3.77 6.81 5.22
N VAL A 227 -2.45 6.72 5.05
CA VAL A 227 -1.49 7.48 5.88
C VAL A 227 -1.34 8.94 5.44
N GLY A 228 -2.17 9.42 4.51
CA GLY A 228 -2.18 10.79 4.02
C GLY A 228 -1.18 11.08 2.88
N LEU A 229 -0.89 10.11 2.01
CA LEU A 229 0.06 10.30 0.89
C LEU A 229 -0.27 11.56 0.07
N PHE A 230 -1.51 11.67 -0.40
CA PHE A 230 -1.98 12.83 -1.17
C PHE A 230 -2.30 14.04 -0.29
N THR A 231 -2.96 13.81 0.85
CA THR A 231 -3.22 14.82 1.90
C THR A 231 -1.99 15.70 2.17
N TYR A 232 -0.88 15.12 2.61
CA TYR A 232 0.31 15.90 2.98
C TYR A 232 1.08 16.42 1.78
N SER A 233 1.09 15.67 0.67
CA SER A 233 1.77 16.11 -0.53
C SER A 233 1.06 17.23 -1.29
N LEU A 234 -0.16 17.61 -0.89
CA LEU A 234 -0.91 18.74 -1.43
C LEU A 234 -1.19 19.82 -0.39
N MET A 235 -0.70 19.69 0.84
CA MET A 235 -1.04 20.58 1.97
C MET A 235 -0.68 22.05 1.73
N ASP A 236 0.32 22.34 0.91
CA ASP A 236 0.74 23.70 0.55
C ASP A 236 -0.15 24.37 -0.51
N LYS A 237 -1.06 23.62 -1.15
CA LYS A 237 -1.93 24.11 -2.21
C LYS A 237 -3.33 24.50 -1.74
N TYR A 238 -3.69 24.21 -0.48
CA TYR A 238 -5.06 24.39 0.01
C TYR A 238 -5.14 25.07 1.37
N ASP A 239 -6.14 25.92 1.55
CA ASP A 239 -6.45 26.54 2.85
C ASP A 239 -6.87 25.49 3.89
N ARG A 240 -7.57 24.45 3.44
CA ARG A 240 -8.08 23.35 4.27
C ARG A 240 -8.09 22.02 3.55
N ILE A 241 -7.66 20.97 4.25
CA ILE A 241 -7.73 19.59 3.79
C ILE A 241 -8.54 18.74 4.76
N LEU A 242 -9.51 17.97 4.25
CA LEU A 242 -10.21 16.94 4.99
C LEU A 242 -9.72 15.56 4.53
N SER A 243 -8.99 14.87 5.40
CA SER A 243 -8.49 13.51 5.18
C SER A 243 -9.46 12.52 5.81
N ILE A 244 -10.16 11.73 4.99
CA ILE A 244 -11.19 10.79 5.43
C ILE A 244 -10.63 9.37 5.30
N GLU A 245 -10.57 8.65 6.41
CA GLU A 245 -10.04 7.29 6.50
C GLU A 245 -10.81 6.50 7.58
N ILE A 246 -10.89 5.17 7.42
CA ILE A 246 -11.54 4.27 8.36
C ILE A 246 -10.53 3.35 9.08
N ASP A 247 -9.37 3.08 8.48
CA ASP A 247 -8.33 2.26 9.07
C ASP A 247 -7.62 3.01 10.20
N LYS A 248 -7.84 2.53 11.43
CA LYS A 248 -7.27 3.14 12.64
C LYS A 248 -5.74 3.23 12.63
N TYR A 249 -5.04 2.29 11.98
CA TYR A 249 -3.58 2.29 11.94
C TYR A 249 -3.04 3.31 10.94
N ALA A 250 -3.76 3.51 9.84
CA ALA A 250 -3.50 4.55 8.87
C ALA A 250 -3.79 5.94 9.45
N ILE A 251 -4.90 6.11 10.16
CA ILE A 251 -5.21 7.34 10.93
C ILE A 251 -4.12 7.63 11.95
N TYR A 252 -3.74 6.63 12.75
CA TYR A 252 -2.65 6.78 13.71
C TYR A 252 -1.36 7.22 13.03
N SER A 253 -0.99 6.57 11.92
CA SER A 253 0.18 6.98 11.12
C SER A 253 0.06 8.42 10.62
N SER A 254 -1.12 8.80 10.13
CA SER A 254 -1.40 10.14 9.60
C SER A 254 -1.28 11.22 10.67
N GLU A 255 -1.77 11.00 11.89
CA GLU A 255 -1.61 11.97 13.00
C GLU A 255 -0.13 12.23 13.33
N TYR A 256 0.73 11.19 13.35
CA TYR A 256 2.17 11.39 13.52
C TYR A 256 2.79 12.20 12.38
N VAL A 257 2.39 11.95 11.13
CA VAL A 257 2.87 12.72 9.98
C VAL A 257 2.41 14.17 10.07
N LYS A 258 1.16 14.42 10.45
CA LYS A 258 0.61 15.75 10.67
C LYS A 258 1.43 16.54 11.69
N ASP A 259 1.76 15.90 12.82
CA ASP A 259 2.56 16.51 13.88
C ASP A 259 4.00 16.80 13.41
N TRP A 260 4.64 15.86 12.71
CA TRP A 260 5.99 16.05 12.17
C TRP A 260 6.07 17.19 11.15
N LEU A 261 5.05 17.31 10.29
CA LEU A 261 4.97 18.33 9.25
C LEU A 261 4.37 19.65 9.75
N LYS A 262 3.85 19.69 10.99
CA LYS A 262 3.11 20.84 11.54
C LYS A 262 1.95 21.28 10.64
N ALA A 263 1.23 20.31 10.06
CA ALA A 263 0.20 20.54 9.05
C ALA A 263 -1.12 21.02 9.69
N GLY A 264 -1.15 22.30 10.09
CA GLY A 264 -2.28 22.91 10.81
C GLY A 264 -3.58 23.04 10.00
N ASN A 265 -3.51 22.96 8.67
CA ASN A 265 -4.67 23.00 7.76
C ASN A 265 -5.26 21.61 7.45
N VAL A 266 -4.68 20.53 7.97
CA VAL A 266 -5.13 19.15 7.74
C VAL A 266 -6.02 18.67 8.89
N TYR A 267 -7.23 18.23 8.55
CA TYR A 267 -8.20 17.66 9.49
C TYR A 267 -8.46 16.20 9.15
N ILE A 268 -8.02 15.30 10.01
CA ILE A 268 -8.23 13.86 9.86
C ILE A 268 -9.61 13.51 10.43
N ILE A 269 -10.37 12.73 9.67
CA ILE A 269 -11.75 12.32 9.98
C ILE A 269 -11.81 10.81 9.95
N ASN A 270 -12.05 10.20 11.11
CA ASN A 270 -12.30 8.77 11.24
C ASN A 270 -13.74 8.45 10.83
N ASP A 271 -13.96 8.24 9.54
CA ASP A 271 -15.27 7.88 8.98
C ASP A 271 -15.07 7.23 7.59
N SER A 272 -16.09 6.52 7.13
CA SER A 272 -16.09 6.01 5.76
C SER A 272 -16.36 7.13 4.74
N ALA A 273 -15.79 7.00 3.54
CA ALA A 273 -16.10 7.89 2.43
C ALA A 273 -17.60 7.89 2.10
N GLU A 274 -18.23 6.71 2.20
CA GLU A 274 -19.66 6.46 1.99
C GLU A 274 -20.55 7.32 2.87
N GLU A 275 -20.19 7.46 4.15
CA GLU A 275 -21.01 8.15 5.14
C GLU A 275 -20.63 9.62 5.28
N ARG A 276 -19.37 9.96 5.05
CA ARG A 276 -18.88 11.32 5.28
C ARG A 276 -19.03 12.24 4.09
N LEU A 277 -18.69 11.78 2.88
CA LEU A 277 -18.61 12.64 1.71
C LEU A 277 -19.93 13.37 1.49
N GLY A 278 -21.04 12.64 1.40
CA GLY A 278 -22.38 13.18 1.18
C GLY A 278 -22.79 14.31 2.15
N LYS A 279 -22.35 14.25 3.41
CA LYS A 279 -22.73 15.20 4.48
C LYS A 279 -21.99 16.54 4.44
N ILE A 280 -20.93 16.66 3.64
CA ILE A 280 -20.14 17.90 3.55
C ILE A 280 -20.85 18.88 2.60
N GLY A 281 -21.43 19.95 3.16
CA GLY A 281 -22.20 20.95 2.40
C GLY A 281 -21.36 22.04 1.71
N ALA A 282 -20.03 22.00 1.85
CA ALA A 282 -19.13 22.97 1.22
C ALA A 282 -18.85 22.61 -0.24
N LYS A 283 -18.58 23.64 -1.06
CA LYS A 283 -17.95 23.47 -2.37
C LYS A 283 -16.58 22.82 -2.19
N ILE A 284 -16.26 21.84 -3.03
CA ILE A 284 -14.99 21.12 -3.01
C ILE A 284 -14.19 21.59 -4.21
N ASP A 285 -13.00 22.16 -3.98
CA ASP A 285 -12.13 22.52 -5.10
C ASP A 285 -11.54 21.25 -5.70
N THR A 286 -11.02 20.35 -4.87
CA THR A 286 -10.43 19.08 -5.35
C THR A 286 -10.85 17.91 -4.48
N LEU A 287 -11.36 16.86 -5.12
CA LEU A 287 -11.57 15.55 -4.49
C LEU A 287 -10.48 14.58 -4.97
N VAL A 288 -9.72 14.00 -4.05
CA VAL A 288 -8.81 12.89 -4.34
C VAL A 288 -9.50 11.58 -3.97
N VAL A 289 -9.48 10.60 -4.89
CA VAL A 289 -9.97 9.25 -4.64
C VAL A 289 -8.92 8.21 -5.04
N ASP A 290 -8.55 7.34 -4.10
CA ASP A 290 -7.74 6.13 -4.34
C ASP A 290 -8.46 4.91 -3.71
N PRO A 291 -9.55 4.43 -4.33
CA PRO A 291 -10.42 3.44 -3.72
C PRO A 291 -9.78 2.05 -3.69
N PRO A 292 -10.29 1.15 -2.82
CA PRO A 292 -9.89 -0.25 -2.84
C PRO A 292 -10.23 -0.92 -4.19
N ARG A 293 -9.71 -2.13 -4.41
CA ARG A 293 -9.86 -2.90 -5.67
C ARG A 293 -11.27 -2.97 -6.27
N PRO A 294 -12.38 -3.03 -5.50
CA PRO A 294 -13.73 -2.99 -6.07
C PRO A 294 -14.12 -1.66 -6.75
N GLY A 295 -13.35 -0.58 -6.56
CA GLY A 295 -13.62 0.77 -7.01
C GLY A 295 -14.56 1.55 -6.09
N LEU A 296 -15.08 2.68 -6.58
CA LEU A 296 -16.01 3.51 -5.83
C LEU A 296 -17.35 2.80 -5.61
N SER A 297 -17.84 2.86 -4.37
CA SER A 297 -19.18 2.39 -4.03
C SER A 297 -20.26 3.25 -4.72
N LYS A 298 -21.48 2.71 -4.81
CA LYS A 298 -22.62 3.46 -5.36
C LYS A 298 -22.87 4.75 -4.58
N LYS A 299 -22.84 4.69 -3.24
CA LYS A 299 -23.02 5.86 -2.36
C LYS A 299 -22.01 6.97 -2.67
N VAL A 300 -20.74 6.63 -2.83
CA VAL A 300 -19.69 7.61 -3.13
C VAL A 300 -19.87 8.22 -4.51
N LYS A 301 -20.17 7.41 -5.54
CA LYS A 301 -20.47 7.94 -6.89
C LYS A 301 -21.70 8.86 -6.89
N ASP A 302 -22.77 8.46 -6.22
CA ASP A 302 -23.97 9.27 -6.09
C ASP A 302 -23.66 10.59 -5.34
N ALA A 303 -22.81 10.56 -4.31
CA ALA A 303 -22.35 11.77 -3.63
C ALA A 303 -21.53 12.70 -4.53
N ILE A 304 -20.60 12.15 -5.34
CA ILE A 304 -19.79 12.92 -6.29
C ILE A 304 -20.66 13.60 -7.36
N LEU A 305 -21.66 12.90 -7.88
CA LEU A 305 -22.56 13.43 -8.92
C LEU A 305 -23.50 14.54 -8.41
N ASN A 306 -23.77 14.57 -7.10
CA ASN A 306 -24.69 15.52 -6.47
C ASN A 306 -23.99 16.68 -5.75
N LYS A 307 -22.66 16.79 -5.85
CA LYS A 307 -21.88 17.87 -5.22
C LYS A 307 -21.29 18.83 -6.24
N ASP A 308 -20.97 20.02 -5.75
CA ASP A 308 -20.15 21.00 -6.46
C ASP A 308 -18.67 20.70 -6.20
N ILE A 309 -18.05 20.01 -7.17
CA ILE A 309 -16.64 19.61 -7.15
C ILE A 309 -15.97 20.18 -8.41
N ASN A 310 -14.93 21.01 -8.29
CA ASN A 310 -14.27 21.60 -9.47
C ASN A 310 -13.38 20.58 -10.19
N GLU A 311 -12.69 19.72 -9.46
CA GLU A 311 -11.89 18.64 -10.05
C GLU A 311 -11.84 17.38 -9.17
N ILE A 312 -11.68 16.22 -9.82
CA ILE A 312 -11.48 14.94 -9.15
C ILE A 312 -10.19 14.32 -9.66
N LEU A 313 -9.27 14.02 -8.75
CA LEU A 313 -8.07 13.24 -9.00
C LEU A 313 -8.35 11.79 -8.66
N TYR A 314 -8.52 10.94 -9.68
CA TYR A 314 -8.89 9.54 -9.51
C TYR A 314 -7.69 8.64 -9.77
N PHE A 315 -7.24 7.93 -8.74
CA PHE A 315 -6.24 6.85 -8.81
C PHE A 315 -6.92 5.46 -8.72
N SER A 316 -6.33 4.43 -9.31
CA SER A 316 -6.83 3.05 -9.16
C SER A 316 -5.85 2.00 -9.60
N CYS A 317 -5.72 0.94 -8.80
CA CYS A 317 -4.98 -0.27 -9.17
C CYS A 317 -5.78 -1.27 -10.03
N ASN A 318 -7.02 -0.96 -10.44
CA ASN A 318 -7.89 -1.89 -11.15
C ASN A 318 -8.58 -1.24 -12.37
N PRO A 319 -8.11 -1.54 -13.61
CA PRO A 319 -8.69 -1.00 -14.84
C PRO A 319 -10.20 -1.23 -14.99
N LEU A 320 -10.73 -2.39 -14.59
CA LEU A 320 -12.14 -2.73 -14.79
C LEU A 320 -13.08 -1.86 -13.94
N SER A 321 -12.79 -1.74 -12.65
CA SER A 321 -13.58 -0.87 -11.76
C SER A 321 -13.38 0.59 -12.11
N PHE A 322 -12.16 1.01 -12.48
CA PHE A 322 -11.87 2.36 -12.93
C PHE A 322 -12.73 2.73 -14.15
N ALA A 323 -12.70 1.94 -15.22
CA ALA A 323 -13.49 2.20 -16.42
C ALA A 323 -15.00 2.25 -16.14
N ARG A 324 -15.51 1.34 -15.30
CA ARG A 324 -16.91 1.37 -14.83
C ARG A 324 -17.24 2.69 -14.12
N ASP A 325 -16.37 3.13 -13.22
CA ASP A 325 -16.62 4.29 -12.38
C ASP A 325 -16.51 5.59 -13.19
N ILE A 326 -15.49 5.72 -14.06
CA ILE A 326 -15.36 6.83 -15.02
C ILE A 326 -16.60 6.94 -15.90
N LYS A 327 -17.10 5.83 -16.46
CA LYS A 327 -18.34 5.83 -17.28
C LYS A 327 -19.53 6.45 -16.54
N ILE A 328 -19.66 6.19 -15.24
CA ILE A 328 -20.73 6.72 -14.40
C ILE A 328 -20.49 8.21 -14.10
N LEU A 329 -19.27 8.58 -13.72
CA LEU A 329 -18.91 9.97 -13.39
C LEU A 329 -18.99 10.89 -14.61
N MET A 330 -18.74 10.36 -15.81
CA MET A 330 -18.85 11.09 -17.08
C MET A 330 -20.27 11.61 -17.39
N LYS A 331 -21.29 11.25 -16.61
CA LYS A 331 -22.63 11.86 -16.68
C LYS A 331 -22.64 13.34 -16.30
N ARG A 332 -21.71 13.77 -15.44
CA ARG A 332 -21.57 15.18 -14.98
C ARG A 332 -20.19 15.75 -15.24
N TYR A 333 -19.18 14.88 -15.27
CA TYR A 333 -17.80 15.29 -15.47
C TYR A 333 -17.31 14.90 -16.87
N ARG A 334 -16.17 15.46 -17.27
CA ARG A 334 -15.38 15.04 -18.43
C ARG A 334 -13.99 14.65 -17.96
N VAL A 335 -13.37 13.70 -18.64
CA VAL A 335 -11.93 13.46 -18.51
C VAL A 335 -11.24 14.65 -19.17
N SER A 336 -10.56 15.47 -18.37
CA SER A 336 -10.00 16.75 -18.82
C SER A 336 -8.66 16.61 -19.52
N ASP A 337 -7.94 15.55 -19.16
CA ASP A 337 -6.63 15.21 -19.68
C ASP A 337 -6.66 13.80 -20.30
N LYS A 338 -5.55 13.09 -20.31
CA LYS A 338 -5.49 11.69 -20.72
C LYS A 338 -5.55 10.76 -19.50
N ILE A 339 -5.84 9.49 -19.74
CA ILE A 339 -5.62 8.45 -18.74
C ILE A 339 -4.12 8.17 -18.68
N ILE A 340 -3.52 8.37 -17.51
CA ILE A 340 -2.10 8.12 -17.28
C ILE A 340 -1.98 6.76 -16.60
N LEU A 341 -1.09 5.93 -17.12
CA LEU A 341 -0.81 4.62 -16.57
C LEU A 341 0.54 4.65 -15.85
N ILE A 342 0.62 3.98 -14.71
CA ILE A 342 1.82 3.94 -13.87
C ILE A 342 2.12 2.47 -13.57
N ASP A 343 3.31 2.01 -13.94
CA ASP A 343 3.75 0.66 -13.60
C ASP A 343 4.18 0.56 -12.13
N MET A 344 3.20 0.56 -11.23
CA MET A 344 3.41 0.41 -9.77
C MET A 344 3.96 -0.99 -9.41
N PHE A 345 3.68 -2.00 -10.24
CA PHE A 345 3.95 -3.41 -9.95
C PHE A 345 4.68 -4.12 -11.10
N PRO A 346 5.97 -3.78 -11.37
CA PRO A 346 6.80 -4.51 -12.31
C PRO A 346 6.73 -6.02 -12.08
N HIS A 347 6.77 -6.78 -13.18
CA HIS A 347 6.69 -8.24 -13.21
C HIS A 347 5.37 -8.87 -12.73
N THR A 348 4.30 -8.08 -12.67
CA THR A 348 2.93 -8.56 -12.43
C THR A 348 2.00 -8.04 -13.53
N PRO A 349 0.79 -8.60 -13.73
CA PRO A 349 -0.20 -8.04 -14.66
C PRO A 349 -0.82 -6.72 -14.17
N HIS A 350 -0.54 -6.29 -12.94
CA HIS A 350 -1.21 -5.13 -12.34
C HIS A 350 -0.63 -3.81 -12.86
N ILE A 351 -1.50 -2.80 -12.97
CA ILE A 351 -1.16 -1.44 -13.38
C ILE A 351 -2.01 -0.44 -12.58
N GLU A 352 -1.42 0.69 -12.27
CA GLU A 352 -2.09 1.80 -11.60
C GLU A 352 -2.53 2.82 -12.65
N LEU A 353 -3.73 3.37 -12.54
CA LEU A 353 -4.29 4.37 -13.44
C LEU A 353 -4.51 5.68 -12.69
N PHE A 354 -4.37 6.78 -13.42
CA PHE A 354 -4.68 8.11 -12.95
C PHE A 354 -5.46 8.90 -14.01
N THR A 355 -6.44 9.68 -13.58
CA THR A 355 -7.02 10.74 -14.41
C THR A 355 -7.52 11.91 -13.57
N ARG A 356 -7.62 13.07 -14.21
CA ARG A 356 -8.33 14.24 -13.68
C ARG A 356 -9.68 14.39 -14.40
N LEU A 357 -10.74 14.53 -13.62
CA LEU A 357 -12.08 14.85 -14.09
C LEU A 357 -12.45 16.28 -13.70
N GLU A 358 -13.10 17.03 -14.58
CA GLU A 358 -13.69 18.34 -14.28
C GLU A 358 -15.18 18.36 -14.70
N PRO A 359 -16.02 19.24 -14.14
CA PRO A 359 -17.38 19.43 -14.60
C PRO A 359 -17.46 19.67 -16.12
N ARG A 360 -18.55 19.18 -16.72
CA ARG A 360 -18.89 19.45 -18.12
C ARG A 360 -19.38 20.87 -18.34
#